data_AF-R9JYN9-F1
#
_entry.id   AF-R9JYN9-F1
#
_cell.length_a   1.000
_cell.length_b   1.000
_cell.length_c   1.000
_cell.angle_alpha   90.00
_cell.angle_beta   90.00
_cell.angle_gamma   90.00
#
_symmetry.space_group_name_H-M   'P 1'
#
loop_
_entity.id
_entity.type
_entity.pdbx_description
1 polymer ?
#
loop_
_entity_poly.entity_id
_entity_poly.type
_entity_poly.pdbx_seq_one_letter_code
_entity_poly.pdbx_strand_id
1 'polypeptide(L)'
;MDWGTDGAALATSFGFFCSTVYYLVCMIGAERKGNQLVTLSIKQFAPHKKLAERFQDGALLIFRLTPQHYHRYGYAMGGKVLRARKIRGKLHCVRPIALRTVPVFAQNSREYEVIAAGKFGIVVQMEIGALLVGKINNFREKTDKSRVWAGDEKGYFAFGGSTIVVMLQKGNVVLNEALYGRQNGRAYKQIYYNSIYVRADRMESVEPIQKAIRDMGFEANSNTEWLKQTQEQMRTIQMALGGIGAVSLFVAAIGIANTMMMSIYERTKEIGILKVLGCDLTDIHRTFLMEAGFIGLVGGCIGLLLSYGVSAIINIAAKSSAYQGISYIPFWLALLAIVFSVVMGMVAGFFPAFRAMHLSPLAALRNE
;
A
#
# COMPACT_ATOMS: atom_id res chain seq x y z
N MET A 1 -10.75 21.96 -6.94
CA MET A 1 -11.09 20.55 -7.22
C MET A 1 -10.01 19.69 -6.60
N ASP A 2 -10.45 18.73 -5.79
CA ASP A 2 -9.66 17.98 -4.81
C ASP A 2 -8.28 17.49 -5.28
N TRP A 3 -7.28 17.84 -4.48
CA TRP A 3 -5.88 17.50 -4.67
C TRP A 3 -5.62 16.06 -4.19
N GLY A 4 -6.14 15.08 -4.93
CA GLY A 4 -5.82 13.66 -4.72
C GLY A 4 -4.38 13.33 -5.15
N THR A 5 -3.61 12.78 -4.20
CA THR A 5 -2.36 11.95 -4.28
C THR A 5 -1.18 12.40 -5.15
N ASP A 6 -1.37 13.14 -6.24
CA ASP A 6 -0.32 13.50 -7.20
C ASP A 6 0.12 14.98 -7.10
N GLY A 7 -0.68 15.83 -6.45
CA GLY A 7 -0.31 17.23 -6.20
C GLY A 7 0.85 17.38 -5.21
N ALA A 8 0.89 16.48 -4.23
CA ALA A 8 2.04 16.33 -3.35
C ALA A 8 3.29 15.94 -4.13
N ALA A 9 3.18 15.19 -5.24
CA ALA A 9 4.35 14.74 -5.99
C ALA A 9 5.17 15.90 -6.57
N LEU A 10 4.60 17.05 -6.92
CA LEU A 10 5.40 18.16 -7.47
C LEU A 10 6.35 18.78 -6.42
N ALA A 11 5.84 19.06 -5.22
CA ALA A 11 6.65 19.57 -4.11
C ALA A 11 7.54 18.47 -3.50
N THR A 12 7.03 17.24 -3.45
CA THR A 12 7.71 16.08 -2.84
C THR A 12 8.75 15.47 -3.76
N SER A 13 8.61 15.52 -5.09
CA SER A 13 9.65 15.09 -6.04
C SER A 13 10.81 16.07 -6.11
N PHE A 14 10.53 17.38 -5.95
CA PHE A 14 11.58 18.37 -5.72
C PHE A 14 12.21 18.25 -4.33
N GLY A 15 11.47 17.78 -3.32
CA GLY A 15 11.99 17.41 -1.99
C GLY A 15 12.84 16.14 -1.99
N PHE A 16 12.47 15.12 -2.75
CA PHE A 16 13.24 13.88 -2.96
C PHE A 16 14.51 14.09 -3.78
N PHE A 17 14.57 15.18 -4.54
CA PHE A 17 15.82 15.67 -5.14
C PHE A 17 16.90 16.01 -4.09
N CYS A 18 16.52 16.09 -2.80
CA CYS A 18 17.25 16.81 -1.76
C CYS A 18 17.27 16.08 -0.40
N SER A 19 16.91 14.80 -0.30
CA SER A 19 16.93 14.08 1.00
C SER A 19 18.33 13.59 1.41
N THR A 20 19.35 13.76 0.55
CA THR A 20 20.74 13.44 0.92
C THR A 20 21.72 14.60 0.70
N VAL A 21 21.29 15.75 0.19
CA VAL A 21 22.24 16.81 -0.19
C VAL A 21 21.61 18.19 -0.01
N TYR A 22 22.15 18.95 0.94
CA TYR A 22 21.74 20.32 1.23
C TYR A 22 21.87 21.25 -0.01
N TYR A 23 20.92 22.19 -0.08
CA TYR A 23 20.84 23.40 -0.92
C TYR A 23 20.34 23.26 -2.37
N LEU A 24 19.08 23.65 -2.55
CA LEU A 24 18.47 24.06 -3.81
C LEU A 24 18.72 25.57 -4.03
N VAL A 25 19.57 25.96 -4.98
CA VAL A 25 19.50 27.31 -5.57
C VAL A 25 18.54 27.24 -6.75
N CYS A 26 17.26 27.49 -6.47
CA CYS A 26 16.26 27.71 -7.50
C CYS A 26 16.45 29.14 -8.04
N MET A 27 17.07 29.28 -9.21
CA MET A 27 16.96 30.51 -9.98
C MET A 27 15.79 30.32 -10.94
N ILE A 28 14.57 30.67 -10.51
CA ILE A 28 13.47 30.84 -11.45
C ILE A 28 13.73 32.14 -12.21
N GLY A 29 14.31 32.01 -13.40
CA GLY A 29 14.48 33.11 -14.34
C GLY A 29 13.17 33.39 -15.06
N ALA A 30 12.23 34.07 -14.42
CA ALA A 30 11.25 34.90 -15.12
C ALA A 30 11.69 36.36 -14.95
N GLU A 31 12.66 36.79 -15.75
CA GLU A 31 13.23 38.13 -15.64
C GLU A 31 12.68 39.03 -16.74
N ARG A 32 11.83 40.00 -16.33
CA ARG A 32 11.21 41.02 -17.19
C ARG A 32 12.24 42.15 -17.42
N LYS A 33 12.33 42.66 -18.65
CA LYS A 33 13.56 43.31 -19.15
C LYS A 33 13.74 44.78 -18.73
N GLY A 34 14.86 45.01 -18.03
CA GLY A 34 15.70 46.21 -17.88
C GLY A 34 16.81 45.88 -16.86
N ASN A 35 18.08 46.31 -16.92
CA ASN A 35 18.93 46.71 -18.04
C ASN A 35 20.12 45.70 -18.10
N GLN A 36 20.07 44.83 -19.11
CA GLN A 36 21.03 43.77 -19.49
C GLN A 36 21.20 42.53 -18.58
N LEU A 37 20.27 41.58 -18.74
CA LEU A 37 20.42 40.14 -18.45
C LEU A 37 20.09 39.29 -19.69
N VAL A 38 20.81 38.19 -19.85
CA VAL A 38 20.82 37.30 -21.03
C VAL A 38 19.49 36.56 -21.17
N THR A 39 18.72 36.87 -22.21
CA THR A 39 17.43 36.22 -22.51
C THR A 39 17.63 34.73 -22.84
N LEU A 40 17.42 33.87 -21.85
CA LEU A 40 17.42 32.41 -22.01
C LEU A 40 16.07 31.99 -22.61
N SER A 41 15.96 32.04 -23.94
CA SER A 41 14.78 31.50 -24.63
C SER A 41 14.80 29.97 -24.59
N ILE A 42 13.66 29.33 -24.37
CA ILE A 42 13.49 27.85 -24.47
C ILE A 42 14.04 27.31 -25.80
N LYS A 43 14.02 28.14 -26.87
CA LYS A 43 14.62 27.83 -28.18
C LYS A 43 16.13 27.58 -28.14
N GLN A 44 16.85 28.14 -27.15
CA GLN A 44 18.29 27.95 -26.99
C GLN A 44 18.66 26.63 -26.30
N PHE A 45 17.72 26.05 -25.54
CA PHE A 45 17.90 24.79 -24.84
C PHE A 45 17.32 23.62 -25.61
N ALA A 46 16.20 23.84 -26.30
CA ALA A 46 15.52 22.79 -27.03
C ALA A 46 16.35 22.33 -28.25
N PRO A 47 16.70 21.04 -28.36
CA PRO A 47 17.51 20.50 -29.46
C PRO A 47 16.83 20.54 -30.83
N HIS A 48 15.51 20.64 -30.87
CA HIS A 48 14.74 20.68 -32.11
C HIS A 48 13.62 21.73 -32.01
N LYS A 49 13.37 22.45 -33.12
CA LYS A 49 12.30 23.46 -33.22
C LYS A 49 10.93 22.93 -32.77
N LYS A 50 10.56 21.73 -33.22
CA LYS A 50 9.31 21.05 -32.82
C LYS A 50 9.19 20.75 -31.33
N LEU A 51 10.31 20.52 -30.63
CA LEU A 51 10.29 20.33 -29.19
C LEU A 51 10.19 21.70 -28.49
N ALA A 52 10.91 22.72 -28.98
CA ALA A 52 10.85 24.08 -28.46
C ALA A 52 9.42 24.66 -28.48
N GLU A 53 8.69 24.43 -29.57
CA GLU A 53 7.30 24.86 -29.75
C GLU A 53 6.36 24.23 -28.70
N ARG A 54 6.59 22.97 -28.33
CA ARG A 54 5.78 22.26 -27.31
C ARG A 54 5.93 22.81 -25.89
N PHE A 55 7.03 23.52 -25.63
CA PHE A 55 7.33 24.15 -24.36
C PHE A 55 7.22 25.68 -24.42
N GLN A 56 6.73 26.23 -25.54
CA GLN A 56 6.53 27.67 -25.67
C GLN A 56 5.53 28.14 -24.60
N ASP A 57 5.88 29.23 -23.91
CA ASP A 57 5.15 29.78 -22.76
C ASP A 57 4.98 28.82 -21.56
N GLY A 58 5.77 27.75 -21.53
CA GLY A 58 5.89 26.84 -20.39
C GLY A 58 6.85 27.37 -19.32
N ALA A 59 7.07 26.55 -18.29
CA ALA A 59 8.00 26.88 -17.21
C ALA A 59 9.39 26.25 -17.46
N LEU A 60 10.44 27.04 -17.21
CA LEU A 60 11.83 26.61 -17.26
C LEU A 60 12.42 26.73 -15.87
N LEU A 61 12.75 25.60 -15.26
CA LEU A 61 13.37 25.54 -13.93
C LEU A 61 14.86 25.27 -14.09
N ILE A 62 15.70 26.14 -13.51
CA ILE A 62 17.15 26.02 -13.57
C ILE A 62 17.68 25.79 -12.16
N PHE A 63 18.28 24.62 -11.96
CA PHE A 63 18.89 24.21 -10.71
C PHE A 63 20.40 24.29 -10.85
N ARG A 64 21.02 25.15 -10.04
CA ARG A 64 22.47 25.30 -10.02
C ARG A 64 23.03 24.69 -8.75
N LEU A 65 23.88 23.70 -8.91
CA LEU A 65 24.58 23.04 -7.80
C LEU A 65 25.90 23.79 -7.56
N THR A 66 26.16 24.15 -6.31
CA THR A 66 27.45 24.75 -5.93
C THR A 66 28.51 23.64 -5.77
N PRO A 67 29.82 23.98 -5.87
CA PRO A 67 30.91 23.00 -5.82
C PRO A 67 31.04 22.23 -4.49
N GLN A 68 30.32 22.65 -3.44
CA GLN A 68 30.44 22.12 -2.09
C GLN A 68 29.48 20.95 -1.81
N HIS A 69 28.63 20.58 -2.78
CA HIS A 69 27.57 19.59 -2.61
C HIS A 69 27.83 18.32 -3.42
N TYR A 70 27.38 17.17 -2.91
CA TYR A 70 27.36 15.91 -3.65
C TYR A 70 26.68 16.11 -5.01
N HIS A 71 27.36 15.67 -6.07
CA HIS A 71 26.95 15.92 -7.45
C HIS A 71 25.96 14.89 -8.03
N ARG A 72 25.29 14.14 -7.17
CA ARG A 72 24.28 13.14 -7.55
C ARG A 72 22.95 13.85 -7.75
N TYR A 73 22.16 13.41 -8.72
CA TYR A 73 20.86 13.99 -9.03
C TYR A 73 19.86 12.92 -9.41
N GLY A 74 18.59 13.17 -9.06
CA GLY A 74 17.48 12.27 -9.32
C GLY A 74 16.64 12.65 -10.54
N TYR A 75 15.60 11.86 -10.77
CA TYR A 75 14.51 12.20 -11.68
C TYR A 75 13.57 13.21 -11.04
N ALA A 76 13.37 14.36 -11.67
CA ALA A 76 12.49 15.41 -11.17
C ALA A 76 11.01 14.99 -11.22
N MET A 77 10.67 14.12 -12.17
CA MET A 77 9.32 13.60 -12.39
C MET A 77 9.38 12.13 -12.80
N GLY A 78 8.45 11.33 -12.29
CA GLY A 78 8.26 9.94 -12.68
C GLY A 78 7.43 9.81 -13.95
N GLY A 79 7.71 8.80 -14.77
CA GLY A 79 7.02 8.59 -16.03
C GLY A 79 7.72 7.59 -16.94
N LYS A 80 7.25 7.48 -18.18
CA LYS A 80 7.91 6.65 -19.19
C LYS A 80 8.96 7.47 -19.94
N VAL A 81 10.22 7.03 -19.92
CA VAL A 81 11.28 7.68 -20.71
C VAL A 81 11.01 7.40 -22.19
N LEU A 82 10.77 8.46 -22.96
CA LEU A 82 10.49 8.37 -24.39
C LEU A 82 11.77 8.37 -25.22
N ARG A 83 12.73 9.20 -24.81
CA ARG A 83 13.97 9.44 -25.55
C ARG A 83 15.05 10.02 -24.64
N ALA A 84 16.25 9.47 -24.69
CA ALA A 84 17.46 10.05 -24.13
C ALA A 84 18.43 10.42 -25.25
N ARG A 85 19.06 11.60 -25.19
CA ARG A 85 20.09 12.01 -26.17
C ARG A 85 21.19 12.84 -25.54
N LYS A 86 22.40 12.69 -26.10
CA LYS A 86 23.55 13.54 -25.80
C LYS A 86 23.74 14.56 -26.91
N ILE A 87 23.92 15.81 -26.52
CA ILE A 87 24.30 16.91 -27.40
C ILE A 87 25.76 17.21 -27.13
N ARG A 88 26.62 16.95 -28.12
CA ARG A 88 28.02 17.39 -28.08
C ARG A 88 28.03 18.92 -28.06
N GLY A 89 28.81 19.48 -27.14
CA GLY A 89 28.95 20.92 -26.98
C GLY A 89 30.35 21.24 -26.48
N LYS A 90 30.67 22.54 -26.40
CA LYS A 90 31.90 23.01 -25.77
C LYS A 90 31.77 22.86 -24.24
N LEU A 91 32.83 23.12 -23.48
CA LEU A 91 32.75 23.14 -22.02
C LEU A 91 33.16 24.53 -21.57
N HIS A 92 32.24 25.48 -21.56
CA HIS A 92 32.48 26.80 -20.98
C HIS A 92 32.35 26.74 -19.45
N CYS A 93 33.04 27.63 -18.74
CA CYS A 93 32.90 27.77 -17.29
C CYS A 93 31.56 28.43 -16.93
N VAL A 94 30.97 28.07 -15.79
CA VAL A 94 29.71 28.62 -15.28
C VAL A 94 29.89 29.83 -14.35
N ARG A 95 31.08 30.43 -14.30
CA ARG A 95 31.30 31.67 -13.52
C ARG A 95 30.40 32.80 -14.05
N PRO A 96 29.89 33.70 -13.18
CA PRO A 96 29.00 34.79 -13.58
C PRO A 96 29.52 35.63 -14.76
N ILE A 97 30.85 35.83 -14.85
CA ILE A 97 31.47 36.56 -15.96
C ILE A 97 31.25 35.87 -17.31
N ALA A 98 31.36 34.53 -17.36
CA ALA A 98 31.18 33.76 -18.59
C ALA A 98 29.72 33.72 -19.05
N LEU A 99 28.79 33.72 -18.10
CA LEU A 99 27.34 33.79 -18.38
C LEU A 99 26.93 35.11 -19.04
N ARG A 100 27.69 36.19 -18.84
CA ARG A 100 27.43 37.49 -19.47
C ARG A 100 27.94 37.57 -20.91
N THR A 101 29.02 36.84 -21.22
CA THR A 101 29.72 36.94 -22.51
C THR A 101 29.26 35.90 -23.52
N VAL A 102 28.88 34.71 -23.07
CA VAL A 102 28.48 33.61 -23.95
C VAL A 102 27.24 32.90 -23.39
N PRO A 103 26.36 32.35 -24.25
CA PRO A 103 25.22 31.56 -23.81
C PRO A 103 25.69 30.16 -23.35
N VAL A 104 26.33 30.11 -22.19
CA VAL A 104 27.00 28.91 -21.62
C VAL A 104 26.08 27.69 -21.65
N PHE A 105 24.84 27.84 -21.23
CA PHE A 105 23.89 26.72 -21.15
C PHE A 105 23.49 26.15 -22.52
N ALA A 106 23.56 26.97 -23.58
CA ALA A 106 23.21 26.56 -24.94
C ALA A 106 24.40 26.03 -25.74
N GLN A 107 25.63 26.35 -25.35
CA GLN A 107 26.84 25.88 -26.02
C GLN A 107 27.47 24.68 -25.32
N ASN A 108 27.18 24.50 -24.03
CA ASN A 108 27.79 23.44 -23.26
C ASN A 108 27.35 22.04 -23.69
N SER A 109 28.18 21.03 -23.41
CA SER A 109 27.77 19.64 -23.57
C SER A 109 26.58 19.34 -22.65
N ARG A 110 25.55 18.69 -23.22
CA ARG A 110 24.29 18.40 -22.54
C ARG A 110 23.87 16.97 -22.74
N GLU A 111 23.17 16.41 -21.77
CA GLU A 111 22.38 15.21 -21.93
C GLU A 111 20.95 15.52 -21.52
N TYR A 112 19.96 15.01 -22.24
CA TYR A 112 18.56 15.25 -21.91
C TYR A 112 17.71 14.01 -22.13
N GLU A 113 16.68 13.90 -21.31
CA GLU A 113 15.67 12.87 -21.35
C GLU A 113 14.28 13.50 -21.47
N VAL A 114 13.48 12.95 -22.36
CA VAL A 114 12.06 13.30 -22.53
C VAL A 114 11.24 12.26 -21.79
N ILE A 115 10.47 12.70 -20.80
CA ILE A 115 9.69 11.84 -19.91
C ILE A 115 8.20 12.14 -20.12
N ALA A 116 7.42 11.11 -20.41
CA ALA A 116 5.96 11.20 -20.38
C ALA A 116 5.48 11.00 -18.94
N ALA A 117 5.24 12.12 -18.25
CA ALA A 117 4.99 12.19 -16.81
C ALA A 117 3.48 12.35 -16.51
N GLY A 118 2.65 11.44 -17.04
CA GLY A 118 1.22 11.34 -16.71
C GLY A 118 0.51 12.70 -16.74
N LYS A 119 0.01 13.13 -15.56
CA LYS A 119 -0.71 14.40 -15.34
C LYS A 119 0.11 15.66 -15.67
N PHE A 120 1.43 15.59 -15.65
CA PHE A 120 2.33 16.70 -15.98
C PHE A 120 2.63 16.80 -17.48
N GLY A 121 2.12 15.86 -18.29
CA GLY A 121 2.35 15.81 -19.72
C GLY A 121 3.78 15.42 -20.06
N ILE A 122 4.36 16.06 -21.07
CA ILE A 122 5.74 15.80 -21.49
C ILE A 122 6.68 16.72 -20.72
N VAL A 123 7.65 16.13 -20.03
CA VAL A 123 8.68 16.85 -19.27
C VAL A 123 10.03 16.59 -19.92
N VAL A 124 10.89 17.60 -19.98
CA VAL A 124 12.28 17.45 -20.42
C VAL A 124 13.18 17.76 -19.25
N GLN A 125 13.97 16.79 -18.82
CA GLN A 125 15.06 16.99 -17.87
C GLN A 125 16.39 16.98 -18.63
N MET A 126 17.22 17.98 -18.41
CA MET A 126 18.48 18.19 -19.11
C MET A 126 19.60 18.50 -18.13
N GLU A 127 20.70 17.76 -18.25
CA GLU A 127 21.92 17.99 -17.51
C GLU A 127 22.94 18.73 -18.39
N ILE A 128 23.58 19.75 -17.82
CA ILE A 128 24.54 20.60 -18.52
C ILE A 128 25.90 20.49 -17.83
N GLY A 129 26.91 20.03 -18.58
CA GLY A 129 28.31 19.96 -18.12
C GLY A 129 29.03 21.30 -18.30
N ALA A 130 30.15 21.50 -17.61
CA ALA A 130 30.98 22.71 -17.73
C ALA A 130 32.48 22.39 -17.56
N LEU A 131 33.36 23.36 -17.84
CA LEU A 131 34.84 23.23 -17.92
C LEU A 131 35.50 22.57 -16.68
N LEU A 132 34.85 22.56 -15.52
CA LEU A 132 35.38 22.01 -14.26
C LEU A 132 34.44 20.99 -13.63
N VAL A 133 33.43 20.54 -14.37
CA VAL A 133 32.36 19.66 -13.88
C VAL A 133 32.64 18.17 -14.19
N GLY A 134 33.66 17.93 -15.01
CA GLY A 134 33.96 16.62 -15.57
C GLY A 134 32.89 16.13 -16.54
N LYS A 135 32.54 14.84 -16.44
CA LYS A 135 31.59 14.14 -17.33
C LYS A 135 30.21 14.02 -16.67
N ILE A 136 29.15 14.19 -17.46
CA ILE A 136 27.77 13.82 -17.08
C ILE A 136 27.70 12.30 -17.09
N ASN A 137 27.39 11.68 -15.95
CA ASN A 137 27.27 10.24 -15.83
C ASN A 137 25.85 9.85 -15.40
N ASN A 138 25.03 9.46 -16.37
CA ASN A 138 23.70 8.91 -16.12
C ASN A 138 23.82 7.38 -15.98
N PHE A 139 23.22 6.79 -14.94
CA PHE A 139 23.35 5.35 -14.68
C PHE A 139 22.63 4.49 -15.72
N ARG A 140 21.56 5.02 -16.32
CA ARG A 140 20.75 4.29 -17.29
C ARG A 140 21.27 4.47 -18.69
N GLU A 141 21.21 3.39 -19.46
CA GLU A 141 21.53 3.42 -20.88
C GLU A 141 20.51 4.24 -21.67
N LYS A 142 20.98 4.93 -22.71
CA LYS A 142 20.16 5.88 -23.49
C LYS A 142 19.06 5.22 -24.32
N THR A 143 19.15 3.91 -24.51
CA THR A 143 18.18 3.06 -25.21
C THR A 143 17.08 2.53 -24.28
N ASP A 144 17.27 2.64 -22.96
CA ASP A 144 16.32 2.17 -21.97
C ASP A 144 15.08 3.09 -21.92
N LYS A 145 13.94 2.55 -22.36
CA LYS A 145 12.63 3.21 -22.36
C LYS A 145 11.74 2.73 -21.20
N SER A 146 12.33 2.11 -20.19
CA SER A 146 11.59 1.68 -19.00
C SER A 146 11.13 2.88 -18.15
N ARG A 147 10.16 2.60 -17.29
CA ARG A 147 9.48 3.58 -16.46
C ARG A 147 10.39 4.01 -15.30
N VAL A 148 10.40 5.30 -14.99
CA VAL A 148 11.14 5.90 -13.87
C VAL A 148 10.19 6.47 -12.85
N TRP A 149 10.61 6.49 -11.60
CA TRP A 149 9.88 7.14 -10.52
C TRP A 149 10.53 8.47 -10.18
N ALA A 150 9.74 9.40 -9.67
CA ALA A 150 10.27 10.68 -9.23
C ALA A 150 11.12 10.45 -7.97
N GLY A 151 12.29 11.07 -7.90
CA GLY A 151 13.25 10.86 -6.82
C GLY A 151 14.23 9.70 -7.04
N ASP A 152 13.99 8.81 -8.02
CA ASP A 152 14.97 7.78 -8.39
C ASP A 152 16.28 8.43 -8.79
N GLU A 153 17.40 7.82 -8.39
CA GLU A 153 18.71 8.35 -8.73
C GLU A 153 18.99 8.21 -10.23
N LYS A 154 19.24 9.33 -10.90
CA LYS A 154 19.42 9.39 -12.34
C LYS A 154 20.90 9.32 -12.73
N GLY A 155 21.76 9.99 -11.96
CA GLY A 155 23.18 10.09 -12.29
C GLY A 155 23.94 11.03 -11.38
N TYR A 156 25.18 11.32 -11.77
CA TYR A 156 26.04 12.28 -11.09
C TYR A 156 26.95 13.05 -12.05
N PHE A 157 27.43 14.20 -11.60
CA PHE A 157 28.51 14.95 -12.25
C PHE A 157 29.84 14.59 -11.61
N ALA A 158 30.87 14.35 -12.42
CA ALA A 158 32.15 13.84 -11.92
C ALA A 158 32.94 14.84 -11.06
N PHE A 159 32.78 16.14 -11.28
CA PHE A 159 33.56 17.19 -10.62
C PHE A 159 32.71 18.45 -10.38
N GLY A 160 33.12 19.29 -9.43
CA GLY A 160 32.45 20.51 -8.94
C GLY A 160 31.60 21.33 -9.92
N GLY A 161 30.30 21.49 -9.60
CA GLY A 161 29.47 22.63 -9.99
C GLY A 161 28.67 22.51 -11.30
N SER A 162 27.44 21.99 -11.23
CA SER A 162 26.65 21.63 -12.40
C SER A 162 25.32 22.37 -12.52
N THR A 163 24.65 22.22 -13.68
CA THR A 163 23.32 22.79 -13.91
C THR A 163 22.37 21.75 -14.45
N ILE A 164 21.20 21.65 -13.83
CA ILE A 164 20.09 20.82 -14.29
C ILE A 164 18.95 21.75 -14.69
N VAL A 165 18.35 21.46 -15.84
CA VAL A 165 17.25 22.23 -16.39
C VAL A 165 16.05 21.31 -16.54
N VAL A 166 14.90 21.73 -16.02
CA VAL A 166 13.63 21.02 -16.17
C VAL A 166 12.65 21.91 -16.93
N MET A 167 12.15 21.42 -18.06
CA MET A 167 11.16 22.12 -18.90
C MET A 167 9.80 21.48 -18.70
N LEU A 168 8.80 22.32 -18.43
CA LEU A 168 7.42 21.94 -18.15
C LEU A 168 6.48 22.63 -19.15
N GLN A 169 5.46 21.91 -19.61
CA GLN A 169 4.48 22.47 -20.53
C GLN A 169 3.56 23.47 -19.81
N LYS A 170 3.10 24.48 -20.55
CA LYS A 170 2.13 25.47 -20.06
C LYS A 170 0.84 24.78 -19.59
N GLY A 171 0.31 25.24 -18.46
CA GLY A 171 -0.99 24.79 -17.93
C GLY A 171 -0.97 23.49 -17.14
N ASN A 172 0.11 22.69 -17.21
CA ASN A 172 0.20 21.42 -16.49
C ASN A 172 0.76 21.55 -15.08
N VAL A 173 1.41 22.67 -14.76
CA VAL A 173 2.06 22.92 -13.47
C VAL A 173 1.76 24.34 -13.03
N VAL A 174 1.21 24.47 -11.81
CA VAL A 174 1.12 25.74 -11.10
C VAL A 174 2.34 25.84 -10.18
N LEU A 175 3.26 26.75 -10.48
CA LEU A 175 4.40 27.02 -9.62
C LEU A 175 3.96 27.99 -8.51
N ASN A 176 4.40 27.72 -7.29
CA ASN A 176 4.16 28.64 -6.18
C ASN A 176 4.86 29.97 -6.45
N GLU A 177 4.15 31.09 -6.23
CA GLU A 177 4.70 32.45 -6.37
C GLU A 177 6.00 32.65 -5.58
N ALA A 178 6.15 31.97 -4.44
CA ALA A 178 7.35 31.99 -3.61
C ALA A 178 8.62 31.43 -4.30
N LEU A 179 8.44 30.64 -5.37
CA LEU A 179 9.54 30.11 -6.17
C LEU A 179 9.99 31.08 -7.26
N TYR A 180 9.12 32.00 -7.71
CA TYR A 180 9.51 33.01 -8.69
C TYR A 180 10.53 33.94 -8.02
N GLY A 181 11.76 33.91 -8.54
CA GLY A 181 12.89 34.55 -7.88
C GLY A 181 12.64 36.04 -7.64
N ARG A 182 12.89 36.50 -6.40
CA ARG A 182 13.22 37.93 -6.20
C ARG A 182 14.47 38.23 -7.05
N GLN A 183 14.50 39.42 -7.65
CA GLN A 183 15.55 39.94 -8.55
C GLN A 183 17.00 39.78 -8.07
N ASN A 184 17.23 39.41 -6.80
CA ASN A 184 18.56 39.34 -6.18
C ASN A 184 19.13 37.93 -6.00
N GLY A 185 18.49 36.86 -6.50
CA GLY A 185 19.11 35.53 -6.61
C GLY A 185 19.62 34.91 -5.30
N ARG A 186 19.20 35.40 -4.13
CA ARG A 186 19.55 34.81 -2.83
C ARG A 186 18.56 33.71 -2.52
N ALA A 187 19.06 32.47 -2.44
CA ALA A 187 18.29 31.33 -1.97
C ALA A 187 17.73 31.62 -0.56
N TYR A 188 16.54 31.10 -0.24
CA TYR A 188 16.07 31.05 1.13
C TYR A 188 17.16 30.40 1.99
N LYS A 189 17.61 31.09 3.04
CA LYS A 189 18.75 30.66 3.86
C LYS A 189 18.50 29.28 4.47
N GLN A 190 17.23 28.95 4.73
CA GLN A 190 16.72 27.65 5.16
C GLN A 190 15.34 27.43 4.54
N ILE A 191 15.11 26.24 3.99
CA ILE A 191 13.79 25.78 3.56
C ILE A 191 13.15 25.15 4.79
N TYR A 192 12.06 25.73 5.28
CA TYR A 192 11.28 25.11 6.35
C TYR A 192 10.28 24.13 5.74
N TYR A 193 10.41 22.85 6.06
CA TYR A 193 9.42 21.84 5.72
C TYR A 193 8.44 21.71 6.88
N ASN A 194 7.15 21.91 6.62
CA ASN A 194 6.11 21.82 7.64
C ASN A 194 5.64 20.37 7.89
N SER A 195 5.94 19.45 6.97
CA SER A 195 5.63 18.02 7.11
C SER A 195 6.57 17.16 6.26
N ILE A 196 6.83 15.94 6.74
CA ILE A 196 7.62 14.92 6.04
C ILE A 196 6.80 13.63 6.04
N TYR A 197 6.58 13.04 4.87
CA TYR A 197 5.93 11.74 4.74
C TYR A 197 6.99 10.64 4.68
N VAL A 198 6.97 9.75 5.66
CA VAL A 198 7.86 8.58 5.72
C VAL A 198 7.05 7.34 5.36
N ARG A 199 7.48 6.64 4.31
CA ARG A 199 6.87 5.38 3.88
C ARG A 199 7.69 4.21 4.40
N ALA A 200 7.05 3.33 5.18
CA ALA A 200 7.65 2.06 5.58
C ALA A 200 7.30 0.97 4.55
N ASP A 201 8.25 0.09 4.26
CA ASP A 201 8.03 -1.06 3.35
C ASP A 201 7.12 -2.13 3.97
N ARG A 202 7.09 -2.21 5.31
CA ARG A 202 6.28 -3.17 6.08
C ARG A 202 5.50 -2.47 7.19
N MET A 203 4.30 -2.98 7.47
CA MET A 203 3.42 -2.42 8.50
C MET A 203 4.02 -2.56 9.92
N GLU A 204 4.74 -3.65 10.17
CA GLU A 204 5.43 -3.93 11.45
C GLU A 204 6.52 -2.90 11.77
N SER A 205 7.12 -2.31 10.73
CA SER A 205 8.21 -1.36 10.87
C SER A 205 7.73 0.08 11.15
N VAL A 206 6.43 0.34 11.06
CA VAL A 206 5.88 1.69 11.25
C VAL A 206 6.06 2.18 12.68
N GLU A 207 5.85 1.33 13.68
CA GLU A 207 6.02 1.68 15.10
C GLU A 207 7.46 2.01 15.51
N PRO A 208 8.48 1.19 15.21
CA PRO A 208 9.85 1.52 15.56
C PRO A 208 10.34 2.78 14.82
N ILE A 209 9.90 2.99 13.57
CA ILE A 209 10.21 4.22 12.82
C ILE A 209 9.53 5.43 13.47
N GLN A 210 8.25 5.33 13.85
CA GLN A 210 7.53 6.40 14.52
C GLN A 210 8.17 6.75 15.87
N LYS A 211 8.62 5.74 16.62
CA LYS A 211 9.34 5.95 17.88
C LYS A 211 10.68 6.63 17.66
N ALA A 212 11.48 6.16 16.70
CA ALA A 212 12.75 6.80 16.36
C ALA A 212 12.59 8.27 15.93
N ILE A 213 11.50 8.61 15.22
CA ILE A 213 11.19 9.99 14.82
C ILE A 213 10.78 10.84 16.03
N ARG A 214 10.00 10.29 16.97
CA ARG A 214 9.65 10.96 18.23
C ARG A 214 10.88 11.18 19.12
N ASP A 215 11.80 10.21 19.17
CA ASP A 215 13.05 10.33 19.92
C ASP A 215 13.99 11.42 19.35
N MET A 216 13.89 11.71 18.05
CA MET A 216 14.55 12.85 17.41
C MET A 216 13.87 14.21 17.70
N GLY A 217 12.77 14.24 18.46
CA GLY A 217 12.07 15.45 18.86
C GLY A 217 10.99 15.93 17.87
N PHE A 218 10.59 15.10 16.91
CA PHE A 218 9.55 15.42 15.94
C PHE A 218 8.21 14.75 16.27
N GLU A 219 7.10 15.43 15.98
CA GLU A 219 5.78 14.80 16.08
C GLU A 219 5.53 13.89 14.86
N ALA A 220 5.24 12.62 15.13
CA ALA A 220 4.92 11.62 14.11
C ALA A 220 3.56 10.98 14.38
N ASN A 221 2.67 11.11 13.40
CA ASN A 221 1.33 10.53 13.37
C ASN A 221 1.27 9.42 12.31
N SER A 222 0.71 8.27 12.67
CA SER A 222 0.56 7.12 11.77
C SER A 222 -0.87 6.60 11.82
N ASN A 223 -1.39 6.11 10.69
CA ASN A 223 -2.70 5.48 10.66
C ASN A 223 -2.71 4.10 11.35
N THR A 224 -1.54 3.57 11.75
CA THR A 224 -1.43 2.27 12.42
C THR A 224 -2.03 2.28 13.81
N GLU A 225 -2.00 3.41 14.51
CA GLU A 225 -2.62 3.53 15.84
C GLU A 225 -4.15 3.40 15.74
N TRP A 226 -4.77 4.08 14.76
CA TRP A 226 -6.20 3.97 14.47
C TRP A 226 -6.60 2.56 13.98
N LEU A 227 -5.77 1.92 13.14
CA LEU A 227 -6.00 0.55 12.70
C LEU A 227 -5.91 -0.45 13.85
N LYS A 228 -4.91 -0.33 14.73
CA LYS A 228 -4.75 -1.19 15.91
C LYS A 228 -5.92 -1.04 16.87
N GLN A 229 -6.33 0.19 17.16
CA GLN A 229 -7.51 0.47 17.98
C GLN A 229 -8.77 -0.15 17.40
N THR A 230 -8.99 -0.01 16.10
CA THR A 230 -10.13 -0.62 15.40
C THR A 230 -10.06 -2.15 15.46
N GLN A 231 -8.87 -2.73 15.31
CA GLN A 231 -8.67 -4.18 15.38
C GLN A 231 -8.93 -4.74 16.80
N GLU A 232 -8.52 -4.03 17.85
CA GLU A 232 -8.81 -4.41 19.24
C GLU A 232 -10.31 -4.34 19.56
N GLN A 233 -11.00 -3.30 19.07
CA GLN A 233 -12.46 -3.20 19.18
C GLN A 233 -13.15 -4.37 18.48
N MET A 234 -12.73 -4.68 17.25
CA MET A 234 -13.27 -5.81 16.49
C MET A 234 -13.01 -7.14 17.19
N ARG A 235 -11.83 -7.34 17.78
CA ARG A 235 -11.50 -8.54 18.58
C ARG A 235 -12.39 -8.65 19.81
N THR A 236 -12.67 -7.55 20.50
CA THR A 236 -13.57 -7.52 21.66
C THR A 236 -14.98 -7.94 21.27
N ILE A 237 -15.50 -7.41 20.16
CA ILE A 237 -16.82 -7.80 19.62
C ILE A 237 -16.83 -9.29 19.24
N GLN A 238 -15.78 -9.77 18.57
CA GLN A 238 -15.65 -11.19 18.20
C GLN A 238 -15.65 -12.11 19.43
N MET A 239 -14.94 -11.73 20.50
CA MET A 239 -14.95 -12.51 21.75
C MET A 239 -16.32 -12.53 22.41
N ALA A 240 -17.04 -11.40 22.43
CA ALA A 240 -18.40 -11.33 22.97
C ALA A 240 -19.37 -12.21 22.18
N LEU A 241 -19.37 -12.13 20.85
CA LEU A 241 -20.19 -12.97 19.97
C LEU A 241 -19.81 -14.45 20.09
N GLY A 242 -18.52 -14.75 20.19
CA GLY A 242 -18.03 -16.10 20.44
C GLY A 242 -18.52 -16.66 21.78
N GLY A 243 -18.56 -15.83 22.82
CA GLY A 243 -19.11 -16.19 24.13
C GLY A 243 -20.60 -16.53 24.07
N ILE A 244 -21.40 -15.71 23.38
CA ILE A 244 -22.82 -15.99 23.16
C ILE A 244 -23.00 -17.31 22.40
N GLY A 245 -22.20 -17.52 21.33
CA GLY A 245 -22.20 -18.76 20.57
C GLY A 245 -21.88 -19.99 21.43
N ALA A 246 -20.93 -19.88 22.36
CA ALA A 246 -20.57 -20.97 23.27
C ALA A 246 -21.72 -21.33 24.22
N VAL A 247 -22.44 -20.34 24.77
CA VAL A 247 -23.61 -20.60 25.61
C VAL A 247 -24.74 -21.25 24.80
N SER A 248 -25.02 -20.76 23.60
CA SER A 248 -26.03 -21.37 22.72
C SER A 248 -25.69 -22.81 22.35
N LEU A 249 -24.42 -23.09 22.08
CA LEU A 249 -23.94 -24.44 21.80
C LEU A 249 -24.11 -25.37 23.01
N PHE A 250 -23.83 -24.87 24.22
CA PHE A 250 -24.01 -25.63 25.45
C PHE A 250 -25.49 -26.01 25.68
N VAL A 251 -26.41 -25.06 25.49
CA VAL A 251 -27.85 -25.31 25.59
C VAL A 251 -28.30 -26.33 24.53
N ALA A 252 -27.81 -26.21 23.30
CA ALA A 252 -28.09 -27.17 22.23
C ALA A 252 -27.59 -28.58 22.56
N ALA A 253 -26.38 -28.70 23.15
CA ALA A 253 -25.82 -29.99 23.57
C ALA A 253 -26.69 -30.69 24.64
N ILE A 254 -27.23 -29.94 25.61
CA ILE A 254 -28.19 -30.49 26.59
C ILE A 254 -29.46 -30.97 25.89
N GLY A 255 -29.97 -30.21 24.92
CA GLY A 255 -31.12 -30.59 24.11
C GLY A 255 -30.90 -31.93 23.39
N ILE A 256 -29.75 -32.06 22.70
CA ILE A 256 -29.35 -33.30 22.01
C ILE A 256 -29.28 -34.47 23.01
N ALA A 257 -28.63 -34.26 24.16
CA ALA A 257 -28.51 -35.29 25.19
C ALA A 257 -29.88 -35.76 25.70
N ASN A 258 -30.81 -34.84 25.93
CA ASN A 258 -32.16 -35.18 26.40
C ASN A 258 -32.97 -35.96 25.35
N THR A 259 -32.93 -35.54 24.08
CA THR A 259 -33.62 -36.25 23.00
C THR A 259 -33.03 -37.65 22.80
N MET A 260 -31.70 -37.77 22.85
CA MET A 260 -31.02 -39.06 22.77
C MET A 260 -31.37 -39.98 23.94
N MET A 261 -31.40 -39.44 25.16
CA MET A 261 -31.85 -40.18 26.34
C MET A 261 -33.26 -40.73 26.15
N MET A 262 -34.19 -39.93 25.64
CA MET A 262 -35.57 -40.37 25.35
C MET A 262 -35.59 -41.49 24.29
N SER A 263 -34.87 -41.30 23.18
CA SER A 263 -34.80 -42.30 22.10
C SER A 263 -34.23 -43.65 22.56
N ILE A 264 -33.23 -43.62 23.45
CA ILE A 264 -32.68 -44.84 24.07
C ILE A 264 -33.72 -45.54 24.94
N TYR A 265 -34.51 -44.78 25.70
CA TYR A 265 -35.57 -45.36 26.53
C TYR A 265 -36.63 -46.08 25.69
N GLU A 266 -37.06 -45.48 24.59
CA GLU A 266 -37.99 -46.10 23.64
C GLU A 266 -37.42 -47.39 23.01
N ARG A 267 -36.11 -47.42 22.75
CA ARG A 267 -35.38 -48.56 22.16
C ARG A 267 -34.77 -49.53 23.18
N THR A 268 -35.13 -49.44 24.47
CA THR A 268 -34.51 -50.26 25.54
C THR A 268 -34.64 -51.77 25.29
N LYS A 269 -35.79 -52.21 24.76
CA LYS A 269 -36.06 -53.62 24.45
C LYS A 269 -35.17 -54.13 23.32
N GLU A 270 -34.96 -53.33 22.28
CA GLU A 270 -34.09 -53.67 21.15
C GLU A 270 -32.63 -53.81 21.61
N ILE A 271 -32.15 -52.89 22.45
CA ILE A 271 -30.80 -52.95 23.05
C ILE A 271 -30.65 -54.21 23.92
N GLY A 272 -31.69 -54.58 24.67
CA GLY A 272 -31.72 -55.81 25.48
C GLY A 272 -31.58 -57.07 24.63
N ILE A 273 -32.30 -57.15 23.50
CA ILE A 273 -32.23 -58.28 22.55
C ILE A 273 -30.83 -58.37 21.92
N LEU A 274 -30.25 -57.25 21.50
CA LEU A 274 -28.89 -57.21 20.92
C LEU A 274 -27.82 -57.72 21.90
N LYS A 275 -27.94 -57.37 23.19
CA LYS A 275 -27.03 -57.87 24.24
C LYS A 275 -27.16 -59.37 24.48
N VAL A 276 -28.38 -59.93 24.40
CA VAL A 276 -28.61 -61.38 24.57
C VAL A 276 -28.11 -62.18 23.37
N LEU A 277 -28.15 -61.60 22.16
CA LEU A 277 -27.57 -62.18 20.95
C LEU A 277 -26.02 -62.13 20.91
N GLY A 278 -25.38 -61.53 21.92
CA GLY A 278 -23.92 -61.48 22.05
C GLY A 278 -23.26 -60.29 21.34
N CYS A 279 -23.99 -59.20 21.06
CA CYS A 279 -23.39 -57.98 20.51
C CYS A 279 -22.48 -57.30 21.55
N ASP A 280 -21.30 -56.86 21.11
CA ASP A 280 -20.36 -56.13 21.96
C ASP A 280 -20.93 -54.76 22.38
N LEU A 281 -20.75 -54.41 23.66
CA LEU A 281 -21.19 -53.12 24.21
C LEU A 281 -20.59 -51.93 23.45
N THR A 282 -19.38 -52.09 22.92
CA THR A 282 -18.68 -51.08 22.12
C THR A 282 -19.38 -50.81 20.79
N ASP A 283 -19.97 -51.82 20.16
CA ASP A 283 -20.66 -51.66 18.87
C ASP A 283 -22.01 -50.97 19.07
N ILE A 284 -22.70 -51.28 20.17
CA ILE A 284 -23.90 -50.56 20.62
C ILE A 284 -23.56 -49.09 20.87
N HIS A 285 -22.47 -48.81 21.59
CA HIS A 285 -22.00 -47.45 21.86
C HIS A 285 -21.64 -46.67 20.60
N ARG A 286 -20.90 -47.29 19.67
CA ARG A 286 -20.51 -46.66 18.39
C ARG A 286 -21.73 -46.32 17.54
N THR A 287 -22.75 -47.17 17.54
CA THR A 287 -23.99 -46.94 16.78
C THR A 287 -24.69 -45.67 17.29
N PHE A 288 -24.89 -45.55 18.60
CA PHE A 288 -25.51 -44.35 19.19
C PHE A 288 -24.63 -43.09 19.06
N LEU A 289 -23.31 -43.24 19.14
CA LEU A 289 -22.38 -42.12 18.95
C LEU A 289 -22.37 -41.63 17.49
N MET A 290 -22.48 -42.53 16.52
CA MET A 290 -22.65 -42.19 15.11
C MET A 290 -24.01 -41.55 14.83
N GLU A 291 -25.09 -41.99 15.49
CA GLU A 291 -26.42 -41.35 15.42
C GLU A 291 -26.32 -39.88 15.89
N ALA A 292 -25.66 -39.65 17.03
CA ALA A 292 -25.39 -38.30 17.55
C ALA A 292 -24.52 -37.46 16.61
N GLY A 293 -23.47 -38.06 16.06
CA GLY A 293 -22.59 -37.43 15.07
C GLY A 293 -23.34 -37.03 13.79
N PHE A 294 -24.30 -37.85 13.36
CA PHE A 294 -25.13 -37.56 12.19
C PHE A 294 -26.12 -36.41 12.45
N ILE A 295 -26.71 -36.34 13.65
CA ILE A 295 -27.51 -35.18 14.08
C ILE A 295 -26.65 -33.90 14.03
N GLY A 296 -25.42 -33.98 14.54
CA GLY A 296 -24.43 -32.89 14.46
C GLY A 296 -24.06 -32.52 13.02
N LEU A 297 -23.90 -33.50 12.13
CA LEU A 297 -23.60 -33.28 10.71
C LEU A 297 -24.74 -32.55 10.01
N VAL A 298 -25.98 -33.04 10.15
CA VAL A 298 -27.17 -32.44 9.53
C VAL A 298 -27.40 -31.03 10.06
N GLY A 299 -27.30 -30.85 11.39
CA GLY A 299 -27.39 -29.52 12.00
C GLY A 299 -26.30 -28.56 11.51
N GLY A 300 -25.07 -29.04 11.37
CA GLY A 300 -23.94 -28.26 10.85
C GLY A 300 -24.14 -27.84 9.39
N CYS A 301 -24.59 -28.76 8.53
CA CYS A 301 -24.92 -28.48 7.12
C CYS A 301 -26.04 -27.43 6.99
N ILE A 302 -27.13 -27.58 7.75
CA ILE A 302 -28.24 -26.62 7.76
C ILE A 302 -27.78 -25.26 8.30
N GLY A 303 -27.01 -25.24 9.39
CA GLY A 303 -26.46 -24.03 9.99
C GLY A 303 -25.54 -23.27 9.03
N LEU A 304 -24.70 -23.98 8.27
CA LEU A 304 -23.86 -23.38 7.24
C LEU A 304 -24.67 -22.80 6.09
N LEU A 305 -25.68 -23.53 5.61
CA LEU A 305 -26.56 -23.06 4.54
C LEU A 305 -27.27 -21.76 4.96
N LEU A 306 -27.79 -21.70 6.19
CA LEU A 306 -28.36 -20.48 6.77
C LEU A 306 -27.33 -19.36 6.90
N SER A 307 -26.10 -19.68 7.31
CA SER A 307 -25.01 -18.70 7.44
C SER A 307 -24.65 -18.08 6.09
N TYR A 308 -24.57 -18.88 5.03
CA TYR A 308 -24.38 -18.37 3.67
C TYR A 308 -25.57 -17.52 3.20
N GLY A 309 -26.80 -17.92 3.53
CA GLY A 309 -28.02 -17.15 3.26
C GLY A 309 -27.99 -15.76 3.91
N VAL A 310 -27.67 -15.69 5.20
CA VAL A 310 -27.53 -14.42 5.94
C VAL A 310 -26.39 -13.58 5.36
N SER A 311 -25.24 -14.20 5.05
CA SER A 311 -24.11 -13.50 4.43
C SER A 311 -24.48 -12.90 3.06
N ALA A 312 -25.31 -13.58 2.27
CA ALA A 312 -25.79 -13.05 0.99
C ALA A 312 -26.71 -11.84 1.19
N ILE A 313 -27.62 -11.88 2.17
CA ILE A 313 -28.50 -10.76 2.52
C ILE A 313 -27.69 -9.55 2.96
N ILE A 314 -26.69 -9.73 3.83
CA ILE A 314 -25.79 -8.67 4.30
C ILE A 314 -25.03 -8.06 3.12
N ASN A 315 -24.48 -8.89 2.23
CA ASN A 315 -23.77 -8.41 1.05
C ASN A 315 -24.67 -7.62 0.09
N ILE A 316 -25.95 -7.97 -0.04
CA ILE A 316 -26.92 -7.18 -0.83
C ILE A 316 -27.22 -5.84 -0.16
N ALA A 317 -27.50 -5.83 1.15
CA ALA A 317 -27.77 -4.61 1.90
C ALA A 317 -26.57 -3.64 1.87
N ALA A 318 -25.35 -4.18 1.97
CA ALA A 318 -24.11 -3.43 1.94
C ALA A 318 -23.76 -2.82 0.57
N LYS A 319 -24.35 -3.29 -0.54
CA LYS A 319 -24.15 -2.69 -1.88
C LYS A 319 -24.58 -1.21 -1.96
N SER A 320 -25.45 -0.76 -1.07
CA SER A 320 -25.87 0.65 -0.95
C SER A 320 -24.75 1.56 -0.42
N SER A 321 -23.75 0.97 0.23
CA SER A 321 -22.56 1.65 0.73
C SER A 321 -21.40 1.41 -0.23
N ALA A 322 -20.43 2.32 -0.32
CA ALA A 322 -19.27 2.23 -1.22
C ALA A 322 -18.29 1.06 -0.94
N TYR A 323 -18.71 0.08 -0.12
CA TYR A 323 -17.96 -1.05 0.37
C TYR A 323 -18.53 -2.34 -0.22
N GLN A 324 -18.04 -2.76 -1.39
CA GLN A 324 -18.44 -4.05 -1.97
C GLN A 324 -17.62 -5.20 -1.37
N GLY A 325 -18.29 -6.26 -0.90
CA GLY A 325 -17.68 -7.54 -0.52
C GLY A 325 -17.25 -7.67 0.95
N ILE A 326 -18.07 -7.21 1.90
CA ILE A 326 -17.72 -7.20 3.34
C ILE A 326 -17.73 -8.61 3.96
N SER A 327 -18.66 -9.48 3.57
CA SER A 327 -18.80 -10.81 4.17
C SER A 327 -18.32 -11.91 3.23
N TYR A 328 -17.11 -12.41 3.48
CA TYR A 328 -16.52 -13.57 2.81
C TYR A 328 -16.22 -14.67 3.84
N ILE A 329 -16.90 -15.81 3.69
CA ILE A 329 -16.66 -17.00 4.52
C ILE A 329 -15.67 -17.90 3.77
N PRO A 330 -14.41 -18.01 4.20
CA PRO A 330 -13.42 -18.87 3.55
C PRO A 330 -13.82 -20.34 3.68
N PHE A 331 -13.54 -21.11 2.62
CA PHE A 331 -13.89 -22.53 2.54
C PHE A 331 -13.35 -23.35 3.72
N TRP A 332 -12.14 -23.02 4.20
CA TRP A 332 -11.53 -23.69 5.35
C TRP A 332 -12.35 -23.54 6.64
N LEU A 333 -12.93 -22.35 6.90
CA LEU A 333 -13.76 -22.11 8.08
C LEU A 333 -15.08 -22.87 7.99
N ALA A 334 -15.67 -22.97 6.79
CA ALA A 334 -16.87 -23.77 6.57
C ALA A 334 -16.60 -25.26 6.86
N LEU A 335 -15.48 -25.81 6.36
CA LEU A 335 -15.10 -27.19 6.63
C LEU A 335 -14.87 -27.43 8.13
N LEU A 336 -14.16 -26.52 8.81
CA LEU A 336 -13.94 -26.61 10.25
C LEU A 336 -15.26 -26.58 11.03
N ALA A 337 -16.22 -25.74 10.63
CA ALA A 337 -17.52 -25.66 11.28
C ALA A 337 -18.32 -26.98 11.18
N ILE A 338 -18.27 -27.69 10.04
CA ILE A 338 -18.90 -29.01 9.90
C ILE A 338 -18.26 -30.01 10.85
N VAL A 339 -16.93 -30.12 10.80
CA VAL A 339 -16.19 -31.05 11.67
C VAL A 339 -16.45 -30.75 13.14
N PHE A 340 -16.44 -29.48 13.51
CA PHE A 340 -16.74 -29.03 14.87
C PHE A 340 -18.17 -29.40 15.28
N SER A 341 -19.16 -29.24 14.40
CA SER A 341 -20.56 -29.61 14.68
C SER A 341 -20.73 -31.12 14.92
N VAL A 342 -20.05 -31.96 14.13
CA VAL A 342 -20.05 -33.42 14.32
C VAL A 342 -19.43 -33.79 15.66
N VAL A 343 -18.26 -33.22 15.97
CA VAL A 343 -17.57 -33.47 17.25
C VAL A 343 -18.46 -33.05 18.42
N MET A 344 -19.11 -31.89 18.35
CA MET A 344 -20.00 -31.42 19.40
C MET A 344 -21.24 -32.31 19.56
N GLY A 345 -21.82 -32.81 18.47
CA GLY A 345 -22.91 -33.79 18.51
C GLY A 345 -22.48 -35.09 19.19
N MET A 346 -21.29 -35.61 18.87
CA MET A 346 -20.73 -36.79 19.52
C MET A 346 -20.46 -36.56 21.02
N VAL A 347 -19.91 -35.40 21.40
CA VAL A 347 -19.66 -35.04 22.81
C VAL A 347 -20.98 -34.98 23.59
N ALA A 348 -22.01 -34.35 23.03
CA ALA A 348 -23.34 -34.31 23.64
C ALA A 348 -23.95 -35.71 23.77
N GLY A 349 -23.74 -36.57 22.77
CA GLY A 349 -24.26 -37.92 22.71
C GLY A 349 -23.53 -38.97 23.55
N PHE A 350 -22.31 -38.67 23.98
CA PHE A 350 -21.43 -39.60 24.68
C PHE A 350 -22.05 -40.11 25.99
N PHE A 351 -22.59 -39.21 26.82
CA PHE A 351 -23.23 -39.58 28.08
C PHE A 351 -24.47 -40.50 27.90
N PRO A 352 -25.46 -40.16 27.06
CA PRO A 352 -26.59 -41.05 26.79
C PRO A 352 -26.14 -42.41 26.24
N ALA A 353 -25.23 -42.41 25.27
CA ALA A 353 -24.74 -43.64 24.65
C ALA A 353 -24.01 -44.54 25.66
N PHE A 354 -23.26 -43.96 26.60
CA PHE A 354 -22.64 -44.68 27.71
C PHE A 354 -23.68 -45.29 28.66
N ARG A 355 -24.76 -44.56 28.95
CA ARG A 355 -25.83 -45.03 29.82
C ARG A 355 -26.61 -46.20 29.20
N ALA A 356 -26.82 -46.21 27.88
CA ALA A 356 -27.47 -47.32 27.15
C ALA A 356 -26.74 -48.67 27.34
N MET A 357 -25.40 -48.65 27.39
CA MET A 357 -24.60 -49.85 27.63
C MET A 357 -24.84 -50.46 29.01
N HIS A 358 -25.23 -49.66 30.00
CA HIS A 358 -25.42 -50.11 31.38
C HIS A 358 -26.85 -50.60 31.70
N LEU A 359 -27.76 -50.56 30.72
CA LEU A 359 -29.11 -51.13 30.87
C LEU A 359 -29.04 -52.65 30.94
N SER A 360 -29.58 -53.25 32.01
CA SER A 360 -29.55 -54.69 32.21
C SER A 360 -30.49 -55.42 31.23
N PRO A 361 -30.02 -56.45 30.50
CA PRO A 361 -30.84 -57.17 29.51
C PRO A 361 -32.08 -57.85 30.12
N LEU A 362 -31.93 -58.42 31.33
CA LEU A 362 -33.03 -59.11 32.01
C LEU A 362 -34.16 -58.16 32.42
N ALA A 363 -33.83 -56.95 32.90
CA ALA A 363 -34.85 -55.95 33.23
C ALA A 363 -35.50 -55.34 31.97
N ALA A 364 -34.74 -55.20 30.88
CA ALA A 364 -35.28 -54.73 29.60
C ALA A 364 -36.30 -55.71 28.99
N LEU A 365 -36.16 -57.01 29.25
CA LEU A 365 -37.09 -58.05 28.77
C LEU A 365 -38.24 -58.36 29.73
N ARG A 366 -38.08 -58.10 31.04
CA ARG A 366 -39.08 -58.39 32.08
C ARG A 366 -40.10 -57.27 32.28
N ASN A 367 -39.81 -56.06 31.81
CA ASN A 367 -40.76 -54.95 31.89
C ASN A 367 -41.90 -55.14 30.87
N GLU A 368 -42.97 -55.80 31.31
CA GLU A 368 -44.36 -55.54 30.91
C GLU A 368 -45.09 -54.84 32.06
#